data_AF-A0A4R0HXM4-F1
#
_entry.id   AF-A0A4R0HXM4-F1
#
_cell.length_a   1.000
_cell.length_b   1.000
_cell.length_c   1.000
_cell.angle_alpha   90.00
_cell.angle_beta   90.00
_cell.angle_gamma   90.00
#
_symmetry.space_group_name_H-M   'P 1'
#
loop_
_entity.id
_entity.type
_entity.pdbx_description
1 polymer ?
#
loop_
_entity_poly.entity_id
_entity_poly.type
_entity_poly.pdbx_seq_one_letter_code
_entity_poly.pdbx_strand_id
1 'polypeptide(L)'
;MAKEQTDRTTLDLFANERRPGRPKTNPLSRDEQLRINKRNQLKRDKVRGLKRVELKLNVEAVDALNELAEARDMSRSELIEEMLLAQLKALRG
;
A
#
# COMPACT_ATOMS: atom_id res chain seq x y z
N MET A 1 33.67 -4.56 -19.63
CA MET A 1 33.17 -3.57 -18.65
C MET A 1 34.19 -2.44 -18.55
N ALA A 2 34.02 -1.37 -19.33
CA ALA A 2 34.89 -0.20 -19.21
C ALA A 2 34.50 0.56 -17.94
N LYS A 3 35.41 0.62 -16.96
CA LYS A 3 35.26 1.51 -15.80
C LYS A 3 35.69 2.90 -16.25
N GLU A 4 34.76 3.85 -16.21
CA GLU A 4 35.04 5.25 -16.48
C GLU A 4 35.98 5.79 -15.39
N GLN A 5 37.17 6.22 -15.80
CA GLN A 5 38.13 6.86 -14.91
C GLN A 5 37.68 8.32 -14.76
N THR A 6 37.14 8.67 -13.59
CA THR A 6 36.77 10.06 -13.30
C THR A 6 38.04 10.87 -13.07
N ASP A 7 38.40 11.68 -14.06
CA ASP A 7 39.49 12.63 -13.98
C ASP A 7 39.15 13.70 -12.93
N ARG A 8 39.98 13.82 -11.89
CA ARG A 8 39.66 14.63 -10.69
C ARG A 8 40.05 16.11 -10.84
N THR A 9 40.80 16.46 -11.89
CA THR A 9 41.31 17.82 -12.11
C THR A 9 40.45 18.66 -13.05
N THR A 10 39.52 18.04 -13.78
CA THR A 10 38.68 18.71 -14.76
C THR A 10 37.27 18.90 -14.20
N LEU A 11 36.76 20.14 -14.22
CA LEU A 11 35.41 20.45 -13.75
C LEU A 11 34.38 19.70 -14.63
N ASP A 12 33.66 18.73 -14.06
CA ASP A 12 32.66 17.94 -14.78
C ASP A 12 31.41 18.79 -15.05
N LEU A 13 31.36 19.35 -16.26
CA LEU A 13 30.25 20.17 -16.77
C LEU A 13 28.91 19.41 -16.84
N PHE A 14 28.95 18.08 -16.76
CA PHE A 14 27.79 17.19 -16.89
C PHE A 14 27.44 16.46 -15.59
N ALA A 15 28.01 16.87 -14.45
CA ALA A 15 27.72 16.25 -13.13
C ALA A 15 26.23 16.26 -12.77
N ASN A 16 25.46 17.24 -13.27
CA ASN A 16 24.02 17.35 -13.03
C ASN A 16 23.16 16.56 -14.03
N GLU A 17 23.76 16.01 -15.09
CA GLU A 17 23.03 15.23 -16.09
C GLU A 17 22.80 13.79 -15.63
N ARG A 18 21.59 13.28 -15.93
CA ARG A 18 21.24 11.90 -15.55
C ARG A 18 21.89 10.92 -16.52
N ARG A 19 22.90 10.19 -16.03
CA ARG A 19 23.58 9.14 -16.79
C ARG A 19 22.63 7.95 -17.11
N PRO A 20 22.75 7.33 -18.29
CA PRO A 20 22.00 6.13 -18.64
C PRO A 20 22.25 5.02 -17.61
N GLY A 21 21.17 4.49 -17.02
CA GLY A 21 21.27 3.44 -15.99
C GLY A 21 21.02 3.91 -14.54
N ARG A 22 20.91 5.22 -14.28
CA ARG A 22 20.40 5.69 -12.98
C ARG A 22 18.88 5.47 -12.94
N PRO A 23 18.34 4.59 -12.06
CA PRO A 23 16.90 4.43 -11.93
C PRO A 23 16.27 5.78 -11.66
N LYS A 24 15.22 6.12 -12.40
CA LYS A 24 14.49 7.37 -12.23
C LYS A 24 13.93 7.35 -10.81
N THR A 25 14.57 8.05 -9.86
CA THR A 25 13.89 8.42 -8.63
C THR A 25 12.57 9.05 -9.06
N ASN A 26 11.48 8.57 -8.48
CA ASN A 26 10.13 8.90 -8.94
C ASN A 26 10.06 10.41 -9.19
N PRO A 27 9.75 10.85 -10.43
CA PRO A 27 9.94 12.24 -10.85
C PRO A 27 9.04 13.23 -10.11
N LEU A 28 8.07 12.70 -9.36
CA LEU A 28 7.13 13.45 -8.54
C LEU A 28 7.67 13.66 -7.13
N SER A 29 7.30 14.78 -6.53
CA SER A 29 7.53 15.00 -5.09
C SER A 29 6.76 13.95 -4.26
N ARG A 30 7.20 13.71 -3.02
CA ARG A 30 6.55 12.73 -2.13
C ARG A 30 5.06 13.03 -1.91
N ASP A 31 4.70 14.30 -1.82
CA ASP A 31 3.30 14.72 -1.65
C ASP A 31 2.44 14.40 -2.87
N GLU A 32 2.97 14.63 -4.06
CA GLU A 32 2.29 14.27 -5.31
C GLU A 32 2.14 12.75 -5.45
N GLN A 33 3.18 12.00 -5.09
CA GLN A 33 3.11 10.54 -5.06
C GLN A 33 2.02 10.04 -4.12
N LEU A 34 1.91 10.59 -2.91
CA LEU A 34 0.87 10.23 -1.94
C LEU A 34 -0.53 10.49 -2.48
N ARG A 35 -0.75 11.64 -3.15
CA ARG A 35 -2.05 11.97 -3.77
C ARG A 35 -2.41 10.97 -4.88
N ILE A 36 -1.46 10.63 -5.75
CA ILE A 36 -1.70 9.66 -6.84
C ILE A 36 -1.97 8.27 -6.28
N ASN A 37 -1.18 7.82 -5.30
CA ASN A 37 -1.37 6.52 -4.66
C ASN A 37 -2.74 6.43 -3.99
N LYS A 38 -3.18 7.49 -3.31
CA LYS A 38 -4.52 7.54 -2.71
C LYS A 38 -5.63 7.49 -3.76
N ARG A 39 -5.49 8.24 -4.86
CA ARG A 39 -6.46 8.20 -5.98
C ARG A 39 -6.54 6.80 -6.60
N ASN A 40 -5.40 6.15 -6.82
CA ASN A 40 -5.35 4.80 -7.37
C ASN A 40 -5.96 3.77 -6.41
N GLN A 41 -5.73 3.90 -5.10
CA GLN A 41 -6.40 3.09 -4.08
C GLN A 41 -7.92 3.22 -4.21
N LEU A 42 -8.46 4.44 -4.16
CA LEU A 42 -9.90 4.69 -4.27
C LEU A 42 -10.49 4.17 -5.58
N LYS A 43 -9.75 4.30 -6.70
CA LYS A 43 -10.18 3.76 -7.99
C LYS A 43 -10.26 2.23 -7.96
N ARG A 44 -9.28 1.54 -7.38
CA ARG A 44 -9.30 0.08 -7.23
C ARG A 44 -10.44 -0.38 -6.33
N ASP A 45 -10.63 0.28 -5.20
CA ASP A 45 -11.69 -0.06 -4.25
C ASP A 45 -13.07 0.10 -4.92
N LYS A 46 -13.29 1.20 -5.65
CA LYS A 46 -14.52 1.43 -6.42
C LYS A 46 -14.76 0.35 -7.48
N VAL A 47 -13.73 -0.03 -8.23
CA VAL A 47 -13.85 -1.08 -9.26
C VAL A 47 -14.18 -2.44 -8.64
N ARG A 48 -13.64 -2.73 -7.46
CA ARG A 48 -13.91 -3.96 -6.71
C ARG A 48 -15.22 -3.92 -5.91
N GLY A 49 -15.97 -2.81 -5.95
CA GLY A 49 -17.20 -2.63 -5.17
C GLY A 49 -16.96 -2.53 -3.65
N LEU A 50 -15.71 -2.32 -3.22
CA LEU A 50 -15.35 -2.25 -1.81
C LEU A 50 -15.80 -0.91 -1.23
N LYS A 51 -16.42 -0.96 -0.04
CA LYS A 51 -16.79 0.20 0.75
C LYS A 51 -16.10 0.13 2.10
N ARG A 52 -15.44 1.22 2.50
CA ARG A 52 -14.81 1.33 3.82
C ARG A 52 -15.87 1.72 4.84
N VAL A 53 -15.98 0.93 5.90
CA VAL A 53 -16.82 1.21 7.06
C VAL A 53 -15.90 1.49 8.25
N GLU A 54 -16.12 2.60 8.93
CA GLU A 54 -15.43 2.92 10.18
C GLU A 54 -16.32 2.52 11.35
N LEU A 55 -15.78 1.73 12.28
CA LEU A 55 -16.52 1.15 13.40
C LEU A 55 -15.73 1.39 14.69
N LYS A 56 -16.44 1.75 15.76
CA LYS A 56 -15.89 1.75 17.12
C LYS A 56 -16.31 0.45 17.79
N LEU A 57 -15.35 -0.25 18.36
CA LEU A 57 -15.53 -1.52 19.04
C LEU A 57 -14.90 -1.45 20.43
N ASN A 58 -15.35 -2.34 21.32
CA ASN A 58 -14.69 -2.54 22.61
C ASN A 58 -13.29 -3.13 22.37
N VAL A 59 -12.33 -2.74 23.21
CA VAL A 59 -10.93 -3.17 23.09
C VAL A 59 -10.81 -4.69 23.14
N GLU A 60 -11.46 -5.32 24.12
CA GLU A 60 -11.48 -6.78 24.29
C GLU A 60 -11.99 -7.53 23.03
N ALA A 61 -12.99 -6.96 22.35
CA ALA A 61 -13.52 -7.54 21.13
C ALA A 61 -12.52 -7.44 19.96
N VAL A 62 -11.77 -6.33 19.89
CA VAL A 62 -10.72 -6.15 18.87
C VAL A 62 -9.57 -7.11 19.11
N ASP A 63 -9.18 -7.31 20.37
CA ASP A 63 -8.10 -8.22 20.74
C ASP A 63 -8.45 -9.68 20.42
N ALA A 64 -9.65 -10.13 20.81
CA ALA A 64 -10.15 -11.46 20.44
C ALA A 64 -10.22 -11.67 18.91
N LEU A 65 -10.59 -10.64 18.14
CA LEU A 65 -10.59 -10.71 16.67
C LEU A 65 -9.17 -10.82 16.09
N ASN A 66 -8.18 -10.15 16.69
CA ASN A 66 -6.79 -10.27 16.25
C ASN A 66 -6.26 -11.67 16.51
N GLU A 67 -6.47 -12.21 17.72
CA GLU A 67 -6.02 -13.56 18.10
C GLU A 67 -6.63 -14.63 17.17
N LEU A 68 -7.93 -14.53 16.88
CA LEU A 68 -8.61 -15.44 15.94
C LEU A 68 -8.10 -15.30 14.51
N ALA A 69 -7.78 -14.08 14.06
CA ALA A 69 -7.24 -13.85 12.73
C ALA A 69 -5.83 -14.44 12.59
N GLU A 70 -4.99 -14.26 13.61
CA GLU A 70 -3.64 -14.84 13.69
C GLU A 70 -3.69 -16.37 13.72
N ALA A 71 -4.57 -16.96 14.54
CA ALA A 71 -4.74 -18.41 14.64
C ALA A 71 -5.18 -19.05 13.32
N ARG A 72 -5.82 -18.28 12.44
CA ARG A 72 -6.31 -18.73 11.13
C ARG A 72 -5.43 -18.29 9.95
N ASP A 73 -4.30 -17.63 10.22
CA ASP A 73 -3.38 -17.08 9.21
C ASP A 73 -4.10 -16.21 8.15
N MET A 74 -5.02 -15.36 8.59
CA MET A 74 -5.80 -14.48 7.72
C MET A 74 -5.81 -13.04 8.23
N SER A 75 -6.10 -12.09 7.35
CA SER A 75 -6.21 -10.70 7.80
C SER A 75 -7.48 -10.49 8.63
N ARG A 76 -7.39 -9.64 9.65
CA ARG A 76 -8.57 -9.25 10.45
C ARG A 76 -9.74 -8.76 9.59
N SER A 77 -9.46 -8.06 8.49
CA SER A 77 -10.50 -7.57 7.57
C SER A 77 -11.25 -8.70 6.88
N GLU A 78 -10.53 -9.73 6.43
CA GLU A 78 -11.13 -10.92 5.81
C GLU A 78 -11.96 -11.71 6.82
N LEU A 79 -11.45 -11.90 8.05
CA LEU A 79 -12.20 -12.56 9.13
C LEU A 79 -13.54 -11.87 9.42
N ILE A 80 -13.51 -10.53 9.53
CA ILE A 80 -14.72 -9.75 9.80
C ILE A 80 -15.72 -9.87 8.63
N GLU A 81 -15.24 -9.83 7.39
CA GLU A 81 -16.09 -10.01 6.21
C GLU A 81 -16.76 -11.38 6.20
N GLU A 82 -16.00 -12.45 6.45
CA GLU A 82 -16.51 -13.82 6.53
C GLU A 82 -17.61 -13.95 7.60
N MET A 83 -17.34 -13.46 8.81
CA MET A 83 -18.29 -13.50 9.93
C MET A 83 -19.57 -12.73 9.62
N LEU A 84 -19.47 -11.54 9.01
CA LEU A 84 -20.63 -10.73 8.65
C LEU A 84 -21.47 -11.41 7.57
N LEU A 85 -20.85 -11.97 6.54
CA LEU A 85 -21.56 -12.68 5.47
C LEU A 85 -22.24 -13.95 5.99
N ALA A 86 -21.58 -14.71 6.85
CA ALA A 86 -22.17 -15.89 7.49
C ALA A 86 -23.41 -15.51 8.32
N GLN A 87 -23.32 -14.45 9.14
CA GLN A 87 -24.44 -14.01 9.97
C GLN A 87 -25.59 -13.44 9.13
N LEU A 88 -25.30 -12.65 8.08
CA LEU A 88 -26.32 -12.13 7.17
C LEU A 88 -27.05 -13.25 6.41
N LYS A 89 -26.34 -14.31 6.03
CA LYS A 89 -26.93 -15.49 5.40
C LYS A 89 -27.84 -16.24 6.38
N ALA A 90 -27.40 -16.43 7.61
CA ALA A 90 -28.19 -17.09 8.65
C ALA A 90 -29.47 -16.31 9.03
N LEU A 91 -29.43 -14.98 8.98
CA LEU A 91 -30.61 -14.13 9.27
C LEU A 91 -31.59 -14.00 8.12
N ARG A 92 -31.16 -14.31 6.88
CA ARG A 92 -32.00 -14.22 5.67
C ARG A 92 -32.59 -15.57 5.25
N GLY A 93 -32.04 -16.67 5.73
CA GLY A 93 -32.58 -18.02 5.55
C GLY A 93 -33.65 -18.31 6.59
#